data_AF-A0AA38MIH5-F1
#
_entry.id   AF-A0AA38MIH5-F1
#
_cell.length_a   1.000
_cell.length_b   1.000
_cell.length_c   1.000
_cell.angle_alpha   90.00
_cell.angle_beta   90.00
_cell.angle_gamma   90.00
#
_symmetry.space_group_name_H-M   'P 1'
#
loop_
_entity.id
_entity.type
_entity.pdbx_description
1 polymer ?
#
loop_
_entity_poly.entity_id
_entity_poly.type
_entity_poly.pdbx_seq_one_letter_code
_entity_poly.pdbx_strand_id
1 'polypeptide(L)' 'MWKVGDDCVAKYWEDGKFYNASITAVTDKTCVVKFKGYGNIEEVLKSDCLPVVSKENNKKPHYTGPTEFRRSARTYRRQ' A
#
# COMPACT_ATOMS: atom_id res chain seq x y z
N MET A 1 -10.72 -12.28 -6.84
CA MET A 1 -11.14 -12.93 -5.57
C MET A 1 -10.17 -12.51 -4.48
N TRP A 2 -10.67 -12.28 -3.28
CA TRP A 2 -9.85 -11.92 -2.10
C TRP A 2 -9.10 -13.14 -1.55
N LYS A 3 -7.87 -12.93 -1.08
CA LYS A 3 -7.08 -13.91 -0.34
C LYS A 3 -6.46 -13.30 0.92
N VAL A 4 -6.13 -14.15 1.89
CA VAL A 4 -5.35 -13.75 3.07
C VAL A 4 -4.03 -13.13 2.64
N GLY A 5 -3.67 -12.01 3.26
CA GLY A 5 -2.50 -11.21 2.92
C GLY A 5 -2.74 -10.13 1.86
N ASP A 6 -3.90 -10.10 1.20
CA ASP A 6 -4.23 -8.99 0.30
C ASP A 6 -4.39 -7.68 1.06
N ASP A 7 -3.82 -6.63 0.51
CA ASP A 7 -4.11 -5.26 0.91
C ASP A 7 -5.42 -4.80 0.28
N CYS A 8 -6.26 -4.17 1.09
CA CYS A 8 -7.54 -3.63 0.65
C CYS A 8 -7.83 -2.27 1.32
N VAL A 9 -8.86 -1.60 0.83
CA VAL A 9 -9.51 -0.51 1.53
C VAL A 9 -10.90 -1.01 1.94
N ALA A 10 -11.19 -1.06 3.24
CA ALA A 10 -12.42 -1.62 3.77
C ALA A 10 -13.30 -0.54 4.39
N LYS A 11 -14.62 -0.66 4.23
CA LYS A 11 -15.59 0.23 4.86
C LYS A 11 -15.69 -0.06 6.36
N TYR A 12 -15.54 0.96 7.20
CA TYR A 12 -15.71 0.86 8.64
C TYR A 12 -17.18 1.11 9.01
N TRP A 13 -17.71 0.32 9.95
CA TRP A 13 -19.15 0.28 10.24
C TRP A 13 -19.65 1.53 10.97
N GLU A 14 -18.80 2.16 11.77
CA GLU A 14 -19.20 3.29 12.64
C GLU A 14 -19.45 4.57 11.86
N ASP A 15 -18.60 4.88 10.87
CA ASP A 15 -18.66 6.13 10.10
C ASP A 15 -18.92 5.92 8.59
N GLY A 16 -18.95 4.66 8.15
CA GLY A 16 -19.16 4.30 6.75
C GLY A 16 -18.01 4.69 5.81
N LYS A 17 -16.85 5.10 6.33
CA LYS A 17 -15.69 5.51 5.52
C LYS A 17 -14.77 4.34 5.22
N PHE A 18 -13.94 4.52 4.19
CA PHE A 18 -13.01 3.50 3.72
C PHE A 18 -11.60 3.75 4.26
N TYR A 19 -11.02 2.71 4.86
CA TYR A 19 -9.68 2.77 5.47
C TYR A 19 -8.80 1.62 5.01
N ASN A 20 -7.49 1.85 4.98
CA ASN A 20 -6.50 0.84 4.60
C ASN A 20 -6.52 -0.34 5.58
N ALA A 21 -6.65 -1.54 5.04
CA ALA A 21 -6.68 -2.77 5.81
C ALA A 21 -5.93 -3.91 5.09
N SER A 22 -5.68 -5.00 5.82
CA SER A 22 -5.13 -6.25 5.28
C SER A 22 -6.08 -7.40 5.57
N ILE A 23 -6.33 -8.26 4.59
CA ILE A 23 -7.19 -9.44 4.75
C ILE A 23 -6.48 -10.49 5.60
N THR A 24 -7.13 -10.93 6.68
CA THR A 24 -6.63 -11.96 7.60
C THR A 24 -7.41 -13.27 7.49
N ALA A 25 -8.66 -13.25 7.02
CA ALA A 25 -9.46 -14.44 6.69
C ALA A 25 -10.48 -14.13 5.58
N VAL A 26 -10.95 -15.17 4.88
CA VAL A 26 -11.94 -15.04 3.80
C VAL A 26 -12.98 -16.15 3.93
N THR A 27 -14.26 -15.80 3.85
CA THR A 27 -15.39 -16.73 3.75
C THR A 27 -16.06 -16.60 2.38
N ASP A 28 -17.22 -17.21 2.16
CA ASP A 28 -17.98 -17.04 0.92
C ASP A 28 -18.49 -15.60 0.72
N LYS A 29 -18.91 -14.93 1.79
CA LYS A 29 -19.59 -13.62 1.74
C LYS A 29 -18.77 -12.46 2.30
N THR A 30 -17.85 -12.75 3.21
CA THR A 30 -17.12 -11.76 4.00
C THR A 30 -15.61 -11.95 3.92
N CYS A 31 -14.89 -10.92 4.34
CA CYS A 31 -13.47 -10.93 4.65
C CYS A 31 -13.31 -10.49 6.11
N VAL A 32 -12.38 -11.11 6.84
CA VAL A 32 -11.88 -10.54 8.09
C VAL A 32 -10.69 -9.67 7.73
N VAL A 33 -10.70 -8.42 8.18
CA VAL A 33 -9.68 -7.43 7.85
C VAL A 33 -9.09 -6.83 9.12
N LYS A 34 -7.80 -6.49 9.08
CA LYS A 34 -7.14 -5.69 10.11
C LYS A 34 -6.90 -4.28 9.58
N PHE A 35 -7.49 -3.26 10.21
CA PHE A 35 -7.28 -1.87 9.82
C PHE A 35 -5.86 -1.41 10.19
N LYS A 36 -5.07 -0.96 9.21
CA LYS A 36 -3.63 -0.70 9.41
C LYS A 36 -3.33 0.48 10.34
N GLY A 37 -4.22 1.48 10.38
CA GLY A 37 -4.04 2.67 11.23
C GLY A 37 -4.48 2.48 12.69
N TYR A 38 -5.34 1.51 12.95
CA TYR A 38 -6.04 1.36 14.24
C TYR A 38 -5.76 0.01 14.91
N GLY A 39 -5.46 -1.02 14.12
CA GLY A 39 -5.12 -2.35 14.59
C GLY A 39 -6.32 -3.24 14.94
N ASN A 40 -7.54 -2.70 14.99
CA ASN A 40 -8.75 -3.49 15.19
C ASN A 40 -9.00 -4.43 14.01
N ILE A 41 -9.64 -5.55 14.31
CA ILE A 41 -9.95 -6.63 13.37
C ILE A 41 -11.47 -6.72 13.27
N GLU A 42 -12.00 -6.65 12.05
CA GLU A 42 -13.43 -6.62 11.78
C GLU A 42 -13.80 -7.59 10.65
N GLU A 43 -15.02 -8.11 10.69
CA GLU A 43 -15.62 -8.85 9.59
C GLU A 43 -16.41 -7.89 8.69
N VAL A 44 -16.04 -7.84 7.40
CA VAL A 44 -16.58 -6.89 6.42
C VAL A 44 -17.11 -7.66 5.20
N LEU A 45 -18.22 -7.19 4.61
CA LEU A 45 -18.73 -7.76 3.37
C LEU A 45 -17.70 -7.64 2.24
N LYS A 46 -17.60 -8.65 1.36
CA LYS A 46 -16.70 -8.57 0.20
C LYS A 46 -16.99 -7.36 -0.71
N SER A 47 -18.24 -6.91 -0.76
CA SER A 47 -18.69 -5.72 -1.50
C SER A 47 -18.23 -4.40 -0.89
N ASP A 48 -17.85 -4.41 0.39
CA ASP A 48 -17.34 -3.26 1.13
C ASP A 48 -15.80 -3.26 1.24
N CYS A 49 -15.14 -4.17 0.51
CA CYS A 49 -13.70 -4.16 0.29
C CYS A 49 -13.38 -3.70 -1.13
N LEU A 50 -12.44 -2.77 -1.26
CA LEU A 50 -11.92 -2.27 -2.53
C LEU A 50 -10.43 -2.64 -2.69
N PRO A 51 -9.97 -2.99 -3.91
CA PRO A 51 -8.55 -3.24 -4.15
C PRO A 51 -7.73 -1.96 -3.95
N VAL A 52 -6.54 -2.10 -3.39
CA VAL A 52 -5.60 -0.97 -3.33
C VAL A 52 -5.11 -0.71 -4.75
N VAL A 53 -5.44 0.45 -5.30
CA VAL A 53 -4.88 0.91 -6.58
C VAL A 53 -3.43 1.33 -6.30
N SER A 54 -2.49 0.43 -6.55
CA SER A 54 -1.09 0.83 -6.65
C SER A 54 -0.99 1.78 -7.84
N LYS A 55 -0.61 3.03 -7.59
CA LYS A 55 -0.09 3.90 -8.66
C LYS A 55 1.28 3.36 -9.08
N GLU A 56 1.32 2.19 -9.71
CA GLU A 56 2.55 1.70 -10.32
C GLU A 56 2.77 2.42 -11.65
N ASN A 57 3.35 3.62 -11.59
CA ASN A 57 4.15 4.21 -12.67
C ASN A 57 5.03 5.36 -12.15
N ASN A 58 5.64 5.18 -10.98
CA ASN A 58 6.86 5.92 -10.64
C ASN A 58 7.99 4.92 -10.42
N LYS A 59 8.21 4.05 -11.41
CA LYS A 59 9.56 3.59 -11.68
C LYS A 59 10.34 4.87 -11.96
N LYS A 60 11.10 5.39 -10.99
CA LYS A 60 12.16 6.33 -11.33
C LYS A 60 12.93 5.67 -12.48
N PRO A 61 13.06 6.30 -13.66
CA PRO A 61 13.81 5.68 -14.74
C PRO A 61 15.18 5.34 -14.17
N HIS A 62 15.53 4.05 -14.21
CA HIS A 62 16.90 3.62 -13.99
C HIS A 62 17.71 4.25 -15.12
N TYR A 63 18.30 5.42 -14.88
CA TYR A 63 19.19 6.04 -15.84
C TYR A 63 20.48 5.21 -15.86
N THR A 64 20.59 4.29 -16.81
CA THR A 64 21.85 3.59 -17.14
C THR A 64 22.74 4.53 -17.96
N GLY A 65 23.01 5.72 -17.41
CA GLY A 65 23.99 6.63 -17.99
C GLY A 65 25.41 6.08 -17.79
N PRO A 66 26.37 6.48 -18.64
CA PRO A 66 27.78 6.12 -18.45
C PRO A 66 28.25 6.54 -17.06
N THR A 67 29.04 5.68 -16.41
CA THR A 67 29.61 5.86 -15.06
C THR A 67 30.61 7.02 -14.93
N GLU A 68 30.76 7.87 -15.96
CA GLU A 68 31.86 8.84 -16.06
C GLU A 68 31.67 10.13 -15.23
N PHE A 69 30.49 10.42 -14.68
CA PHE A 69 30.30 11.63 -13.85
C PHE A 69 30.46 11.42 -12.34
N ARG A 70 30.97 10.26 -11.88
CA ARG A 70 31.24 10.03 -10.44
C ARG A 70 32.56 10.61 -9.93
N ARG A 71 33.28 11.43 -10.72
CA ARG A 71 34.53 12.09 -10.30
C ARG A 71 34.42 13.61 -10.27
N SER A 72 33.43 14.18 -9.57
CA SER A 72 33.43 15.62 -9.30
C SER A 72 32.52 16.00 -8.12
N ALA A 73 32.79 15.43 -6.94
CA ALA A 73 32.28 15.96 -5.68
C ALA A 73 33.34 15.92 -4.56
N ARG A 74 34.60 16.20 -4.92
CA ARG A 74 35.68 16.54 -3.98
C ARG A 74 36.19 17.94 -4.26
N THR A 75 35.33 18.95 -4.22
CA THR A 75 35.70 20.34 -3.95
C THR A 75 34.45 21.19 -3.77
N TYR A 76 33.93 21.24 -2.56
CA TYR A 76 33.50 22.53 -2.01
C TYR A 76 34.27 22.72 -0.72
N ARG A 77 35.43 23.35 -0.89
CA ARG A 77 36.29 23.87 0.16
C ARG A 77 35.62 25.16 0.65
N ARG A 78 35.58 25.31 1.97
CA ARG A 78 35.35 26.52 2.76
C ARG A 78 35.42 27.85 1.97
N GLN A 79 34.40 28.67 2.15
CA GLN A 79 34.57 30.07 2.52
C GLN A 79 33.88 30.27 3.87
#